data_AF-A0A2X4ZHA0-F1
#
_entry.id   AF-A0A2X4ZHA0-F1
#
_cell.length_a   1.000
_cell.length_b   1.000
_cell.length_c   1.000
_cell.angle_alpha   90.00
_cell.angle_beta   90.00
_cell.angle_gamma   90.00
#
_symmetry.space_group_name_H-M   'P 1'
#
loop_
_entity.id
_entity.type
_entity.pdbx_description
1 polymer ?
#
loop_
_entity_poly.entity_id
_entity_poly.type
_entity_poly.pdbx_seq_one_letter_code
_entity_poly.pdbx_strand_id
1 'polypeptide(L)'
;MLRKTVLLFIFVFSFFSFLLVNATSSKYIEILDIDNNKITEKIPINRVAQLESEKFIQTINNVVKKFKPIPDNGYMIKIPLEPSVHLENEWVNTLINEVIVIIPKGEEPYLLLFDDENNTYFFSFKASIEKLLNNFDISI
;
A
#
# COMPACT_ATOMS: atom_id res chain seq x y z
N MET A 1 36.83 -31.71 -29.94
CA MET A 1 36.81 -30.80 -28.76
C MET A 1 35.54 -29.93 -28.70
N LEU A 2 35.00 -29.48 -29.84
CA LEU A 2 33.79 -28.65 -29.95
C LEU A 2 32.55 -29.18 -29.19
N ARG A 3 32.28 -30.49 -29.22
CA ARG A 3 31.13 -31.12 -28.55
C ARG A 3 31.17 -31.03 -27.01
N LYS A 4 32.37 -31.04 -26.40
CA LYS A 4 32.53 -30.89 -24.95
C LYS A 4 32.35 -29.43 -24.51
N THR A 5 32.81 -28.49 -25.33
CA THR A 5 32.64 -27.05 -25.11
C THR A 5 31.17 -26.64 -25.22
N VAL A 6 30.43 -27.17 -26.19
CA VAL A 6 28.98 -26.89 -26.34
C VAL A 6 28.17 -27.43 -25.15
N LEU A 7 28.49 -28.63 -24.66
CA LEU A 7 27.85 -29.20 -23.47
C LEU A 7 28.12 -28.36 -22.21
N LEU A 8 29.32 -27.82 -22.07
CA LEU A 8 29.67 -26.93 -20.96
C LEU A 8 28.86 -25.61 -21.02
N PHE A 9 28.70 -25.03 -22.20
CA PHE A 9 27.88 -23.82 -22.38
C PHE A 9 26.40 -24.07 -22.06
N ILE A 10 25.84 -25.22 -22.47
CA ILE A 10 24.45 -25.60 -22.14
C ILE A 10 24.28 -25.80 -20.63
N PHE A 11 25.26 -26.42 -19.97
CA PHE A 11 25.22 -26.62 -18.52
C PHE A 11 25.31 -25.30 -17.74
N VAL A 12 26.16 -24.37 -18.18
CA VAL A 12 26.28 -23.03 -17.59
C VAL A 12 25.02 -22.19 -17.82
N PHE A 13 24.42 -22.27 -19.02
CA PHE A 13 23.18 -21.56 -19.33
C PHE A 13 21.99 -22.10 -18.52
N SER A 14 21.92 -23.41 -18.33
CA SER A 14 20.88 -24.04 -17.52
C SER A 14 21.01 -23.71 -16.03
N PHE A 15 22.21 -23.38 -15.54
CA PHE A 15 22.43 -22.97 -14.15
C PHE A 15 21.99 -21.52 -13.90
N PHE A 16 22.08 -20.65 -14.91
CA PHE A 16 21.63 -19.25 -14.84
C PHE A 16 20.10 -19.12 -14.78
N SER A 17 19.36 -20.04 -15.41
CA SER A 17 17.89 -20.02 -15.42
C SER A 17 17.25 -20.24 -14.05
N PHE A 18 17.99 -20.73 -13.05
CA PHE A 18 17.50 -20.92 -11.67
C PHE A 18 17.66 -19.67 -10.79
N LEU A 19 18.24 -18.57 -11.30
CA LEU A 19 18.37 -17.30 -10.58
C LEU A 19 17.20 -16.33 -10.83
N LEU A 20 16.01 -16.84 -11.17
CA LEU A 20 14.77 -16.08 -11.03
C LEU A 20 14.43 -15.95 -9.53
N VAL A 21 15.16 -15.08 -8.86
CA VAL A 21 14.74 -14.53 -7.58
C VAL A 21 13.56 -13.63 -7.88
N ASN A 22 12.35 -14.14 -7.66
CA ASN A 22 11.19 -13.26 -7.50
C ASN A 22 11.50 -12.39 -6.30
N ALA A 23 11.87 -11.13 -6.54
CA ALA A 23 11.93 -10.11 -5.51
C ALA A 23 10.49 -9.81 -5.07
N THR A 24 9.88 -10.72 -4.30
CA THR A 24 8.81 -10.35 -3.38
C THR A 24 9.47 -9.44 -2.37
N SER A 25 9.50 -8.14 -2.65
CA SER A 25 9.72 -7.15 -1.60
C SER A 25 8.73 -7.53 -0.51
N SER A 26 9.21 -7.98 0.65
CA SER A 26 8.33 -8.20 1.80
C SER A 26 7.69 -6.87 2.09
N LYS A 27 6.46 -6.68 1.62
CA LYS A 27 5.74 -5.42 1.76
C LYS A 27 5.23 -5.39 3.20
N TYR A 28 5.61 -4.36 3.92
CA TYR A 28 5.17 -4.11 5.29
C TYR A 28 4.15 -3.00 5.29
N ILE A 29 3.24 -3.06 6.25
CA ILE A 29 2.44 -1.93 6.67
C ILE A 29 3.36 -1.02 7.49
N GLU A 30 3.37 0.27 7.17
CA GLU A 30 4.21 1.26 7.86
C GLU A 30 3.32 2.29 8.54
N ILE A 31 3.55 2.52 9.83
CA ILE A 31 2.83 3.53 10.60
C ILE A 31 3.78 4.68 10.83
N LEU A 32 3.42 5.86 10.34
CA LEU A 32 4.18 7.09 10.49
C LEU A 32 3.44 8.03 11.45
N ASP A 33 4.16 8.43 12.49
CA ASP A 33 3.79 9.54 13.36
C ASP A 33 4.24 10.85 12.68
N ILE A 34 3.27 11.70 12.34
CA ILE A 34 3.50 12.95 11.60
C ILE A 34 4.19 13.97 12.49
N ASP A 35 3.79 14.07 13.75
CA ASP A 35 4.34 15.00 14.74
C ASP A 35 5.85 14.78 14.90
N ASN A 36 6.29 13.53 14.91
CA ASN A 36 7.70 13.14 15.05
C ASN A 36 8.40 12.85 13.71
N ASN A 37 7.68 12.91 12.59
CA ASN A 37 8.12 12.54 11.24
C ASN A 37 8.90 11.21 11.20
N LYS A 38 8.36 10.17 11.83
CA LYS A 38 9.05 8.89 12.01
C LYS A 38 8.11 7.71 11.83
N ILE A 39 8.61 6.67 11.15
CA ILE A 39 7.97 5.35 11.15
C ILE A 39 8.11 4.74 12.54
N THR A 40 7.00 4.62 13.26
CA THR A 40 6.93 4.04 14.59
C THR A 40 6.89 2.52 14.52
N GLU A 41 6.23 1.96 13.50
CA GLU A 41 6.01 0.52 13.37
C GLU A 41 6.12 0.03 11.93
N LYS A 42 6.59 -1.22 11.80
CA LYS A 42 6.57 -2.00 10.55
C LYS A 42 5.94 -3.35 10.82
N ILE A 43 4.76 -3.57 10.27
CA ILE A 43 3.94 -4.74 10.56
C ILE A 43 3.82 -5.56 9.28
N PRO A 44 3.99 -6.90 9.33
CA PRO A 44 3.71 -7.74 8.17
C PRO A 44 2.28 -7.51 7.66
N ILE A 45 2.09 -7.54 6.34
CA ILE A 45 0.74 -7.49 5.76
C ILE A 45 -0.13 -8.55 6.43
N ASN A 46 -1.33 -8.14 6.83
CA ASN A 46 -2.31 -9.00 7.45
C ASN A 46 -3.68 -8.81 6.82
N ARG A 47 -4.52 -9.83 6.97
CA ARG A 47 -5.85 -9.87 6.35
C ARG A 47 -6.80 -8.78 6.85
N VAL A 48 -6.67 -8.36 8.12
CA VAL A 48 -7.54 -7.33 8.68
C VAL A 48 -7.29 -6.00 7.98
N ALA A 49 -6.02 -5.60 7.83
CA ALA A 49 -5.65 -4.38 7.13
C ALA A 49 -6.07 -4.38 5.65
N GLN A 50 -5.93 -5.52 4.95
CA GLN A 50 -6.40 -5.66 3.56
C GLN A 50 -7.92 -5.43 3.45
N LEU A 51 -8.70 -6.14 4.27
CA LEU A 51 -10.17 -6.06 4.22
C LEU A 51 -10.70 -4.69 4.62
N GLU A 52 -10.11 -4.04 5.63
CA GLU A 52 -10.52 -2.68 5.99
C GLU A 52 -10.12 -1.67 4.88
N SER A 53 -8.96 -1.83 4.25
CA SER A 53 -8.55 -0.97 3.13
C SER A 53 -9.49 -1.11 1.93
N GLU A 54 -9.86 -2.34 1.55
CA GLU A 54 -10.88 -2.59 0.52
C GLU A 54 -12.21 -1.91 0.86
N LYS A 55 -12.65 -2.03 2.12
CA LYS A 55 -13.88 -1.38 2.60
C LYS A 55 -13.81 0.15 2.54
N PHE A 56 -12.65 0.74 2.86
CA PHE A 56 -12.46 2.18 2.75
C PHE A 56 -12.59 2.62 1.29
N ILE A 57 -11.92 1.92 0.36
CA ILE A 57 -12.01 2.16 -1.08
C ILE A 57 -13.47 2.06 -1.57
N GLN A 58 -14.20 1.02 -1.17
CA GLN A 58 -15.61 0.82 -1.57
C GLN A 58 -16.57 1.88 -1.02
N THR A 59 -16.18 2.60 0.04
CA THR A 59 -17.01 3.62 0.69
C THR A 59 -16.54 5.04 0.41
N ILE A 60 -15.66 5.22 -0.57
CA ILE A 60 -15.26 6.53 -1.09
C ILE A 60 -16.51 7.32 -1.48
N ASN A 61 -16.59 8.57 -1.04
CA ASN A 61 -17.76 9.42 -1.24
C ASN A 61 -17.45 10.82 -1.78
N ASN A 62 -16.19 11.26 -1.78
CA ASN A 62 -15.80 12.54 -2.35
C ASN A 62 -14.29 12.62 -2.57
N VAL A 63 -13.87 13.55 -3.43
CA VAL A 63 -12.48 14.00 -3.52
C VAL A 63 -12.14 14.94 -2.35
N VAL A 64 -10.92 14.85 -1.83
CA VAL A 64 -10.44 15.79 -0.81
C VAL A 64 -10.14 17.14 -1.46
N LYS A 65 -10.73 18.22 -0.92
CA LYS A 65 -10.62 19.59 -1.45
C LYS A 65 -9.73 20.48 -0.57
N LYS A 66 -8.57 19.97 -0.15
CA LYS A 66 -7.60 20.69 0.69
C LYS A 66 -6.43 21.18 -0.16
N PHE A 67 -6.00 22.43 0.06
CA PHE A 67 -4.76 22.95 -0.55
C PHE A 67 -3.52 22.20 -0.05
N LYS A 68 -3.52 21.83 1.23
CA LYS A 68 -2.48 21.02 1.87
C LYS A 68 -3.11 19.74 2.40
N PRO A 69 -3.14 18.65 1.62
CA PRO A 69 -3.81 17.41 1.99
C PRO A 69 -2.95 16.50 2.88
N ILE A 70 -1.71 16.89 3.21
CA ILE A 70 -0.92 16.21 4.25
C ILE A 70 -0.92 17.11 5.49
N PRO A 71 -1.49 16.67 6.62
CA PRO A 71 -1.61 17.50 7.81
C PRO A 71 -0.26 17.65 8.53
N ASP A 72 -0.19 18.58 9.48
CA ASP A 72 1.02 18.84 10.28
C ASP A 72 1.12 17.94 11.53
N ASN A 73 0.06 17.20 11.87
CA ASN A 73 0.00 16.30 13.02
C ASN A 73 -0.96 15.12 12.76
N GLY A 74 -0.81 14.07 13.56
CA GLY A 74 -1.59 12.84 13.46
C GLY A 74 -0.77 11.65 12.94
N TYR A 75 -1.43 10.71 12.28
CA TYR A 75 -0.80 9.47 11.80
C TYR A 75 -1.06 9.22 10.31
N MET A 76 -0.13 8.53 9.67
CA MET A 76 -0.33 7.93 8.35
C MET A 76 -0.07 6.43 8.42
N ILE A 77 -1.00 5.63 7.91
CA ILE A 77 -0.86 4.17 7.86
C ILE A 77 -0.77 3.76 6.39
N LYS A 78 0.44 3.37 5.97
CA LYS A 78 0.73 2.89 4.62
C LYS A 78 0.45 1.39 4.55
N ILE A 79 -0.48 0.99 3.69
CA ILE A 79 -0.95 -0.38 3.51
C ILE A 79 -0.80 -0.77 2.04
N PRO A 80 0.18 -1.61 1.71
CA PRO A 80 0.28 -2.19 0.37
C PRO A 80 -0.86 -3.20 0.14
N LEU A 81 -1.50 -3.17 -1.01
CA LEU A 81 -2.61 -4.07 -1.38
C LEU A 81 -2.10 -5.26 -2.19
N GLU A 82 -2.44 -6.46 -1.73
CA GLU A 82 -2.07 -7.71 -2.39
C GLU A 82 -3.23 -8.71 -2.33
N PRO A 83 -3.98 -8.91 -3.43
CA PRO A 83 -3.81 -8.29 -4.77
C PRO A 83 -4.22 -6.81 -4.81
N SER A 84 -3.91 -6.13 -5.92
CA SER A 84 -4.45 -4.80 -6.20
C SER A 84 -5.98 -4.79 -6.22
N VAL A 85 -6.58 -3.68 -5.80
CA VAL A 85 -8.03 -3.49 -5.72
C VAL A 85 -8.48 -2.62 -6.88
N HIS A 86 -9.43 -3.10 -7.68
CA HIS A 86 -10.03 -2.30 -8.75
C HIS A 86 -10.96 -1.24 -8.15
N LEU A 87 -10.66 0.04 -8.40
CA LEU A 87 -11.48 1.17 -8.04
C LEU A 87 -12.13 1.73 -9.29
N GLU A 88 -13.45 1.67 -9.34
CA GLU A 88 -14.26 2.30 -10.38
C GLU A 88 -15.33 3.19 -9.74
N ASN A 89 -15.22 4.49 -9.96
CA ASN A 89 -16.19 5.50 -9.52
C ASN A 89 -16.25 6.67 -10.51
N GLU A 90 -16.94 7.75 -10.16
CA GLU A 90 -17.11 8.91 -11.05
C GLU A 90 -15.83 9.74 -11.28
N TRP A 91 -14.78 9.54 -10.49
CA TRP A 91 -13.52 10.28 -10.58
C TRP A 91 -12.41 9.48 -11.25
N VAL A 92 -12.35 8.17 -11.01
CA VAL A 92 -11.25 7.29 -11.46
C VAL A 92 -11.74 5.88 -11.78
N ASN A 93 -11.03 5.23 -12.71
CA ASN A 93 -11.17 3.81 -13.03
C ASN A 93 -9.77 3.20 -13.19
N THR A 94 -9.24 2.59 -12.14
CA THR A 94 -7.85 2.12 -12.08
C THR A 94 -7.64 1.02 -11.02
N LEU A 95 -6.49 0.36 -11.05
CA LEU A 95 -6.07 -0.64 -10.06
C LEU A 95 -5.23 0.03 -8.96
N ILE A 96 -5.71 -0.02 -7.73
CA ILE A 96 -5.02 0.54 -6.56
C ILE A 96 -4.12 -0.54 -5.96
N ASN A 97 -2.83 -0.26 -5.84
CA ASN A 97 -1.83 -1.19 -5.29
C ASN A 97 -1.35 -0.79 -3.89
N GLU A 98 -1.66 0.43 -3.43
CA GLU A 98 -1.26 0.95 -2.14
C GLU A 98 -2.25 2.01 -1.64
N VAL A 99 -2.55 1.94 -0.33
CA VAL A 99 -3.43 2.87 0.38
C VAL A 99 -2.64 3.48 1.52
N ILE A 100 -2.71 4.80 1.66
CA ILE A 100 -2.28 5.50 2.86
C ILE A 100 -3.53 6.07 3.54
N VAL A 101 -3.84 5.57 4.72
CA VAL A 101 -4.89 6.14 5.58
C VAL A 101 -4.28 7.29 6.36
N ILE A 102 -4.72 8.51 6.06
CA ILE A 102 -4.28 9.74 6.72
C ILE A 102 -5.28 10.06 7.82
N ILE A 103 -4.77 10.19 9.05
CA ILE A 103 -5.56 10.40 10.27
C ILE A 103 -5.05 11.68 10.93
N PRO A 104 -5.56 12.85 10.53
CA PRO A 104 -5.19 14.12 11.17
C PRO A 104 -5.74 14.18 12.60
N LYS A 105 -5.08 14.94 13.47
CA LYS A 105 -5.57 15.15 14.83
C LYS A 105 -6.80 16.06 14.83
N GLY A 106 -7.94 15.52 15.28
CA GLY A 106 -9.19 16.29 15.42
C GLY A 106 -9.96 16.52 14.12
N GLU A 107 -9.63 15.81 13.04
CA GLU A 107 -10.38 15.82 11.79
C GLU A 107 -10.71 14.40 11.34
N GLU A 108 -11.67 14.29 10.41
CA GLU A 108 -12.02 13.00 9.81
C GLU A 108 -10.86 12.43 8.98
N PRO A 109 -10.62 11.10 9.05
CA PRO A 109 -9.64 10.42 8.21
C PRO A 109 -9.99 10.49 6.72
N TYR A 110 -8.97 10.38 5.88
CA TYR A 110 -9.11 10.28 4.42
C TYR A 110 -7.99 9.43 3.83
N LEU A 111 -8.13 9.08 2.56
CA LEU A 111 -7.22 8.20 1.83
C LEU A 111 -6.33 8.99 0.90
N LEU A 112 -5.08 8.55 0.81
CA LEU A 112 -4.21 8.77 -0.32
C LEU A 112 -3.99 7.42 -0.99
N LEU A 113 -4.40 7.29 -2.24
CA LEU A 113 -4.31 6.06 -3.02
C LEU A 113 -3.21 6.18 -4.07
N PHE A 114 -2.48 5.09 -4.30
CA PHE A 114 -1.57 4.93 -5.42
C PHE A 114 -2.09 3.84 -6.36
N ASP A 115 -2.13 4.15 -7.66
CA ASP A 115 -2.41 3.14 -8.67
C ASP A 115 -1.14 2.41 -9.16
N ASP A 116 -1.33 1.45 -10.06
CA ASP A 116 -0.27 0.67 -10.69
C ASP A 116 0.67 1.49 -11.59
N GLU A 117 0.25 2.69 -12.00
CA GLU A 117 1.06 3.68 -12.69
C GLU A 117 1.71 4.72 -11.75
N ASN A 118 1.51 4.56 -10.43
CA ASN A 118 2.01 5.44 -9.37
C ASN A 118 1.41 6.87 -9.42
N ASN A 119 0.22 7.02 -10.00
CA ASN A 119 -0.60 8.22 -9.85
C ASN A 119 -1.24 8.25 -8.46
N THR A 120 -1.45 9.45 -7.93
CA THR A 120 -1.97 9.67 -6.57
C THR A 120 -3.35 10.29 -6.55
N TYR A 121 -4.23 9.79 -5.68
CA TYR A 121 -5.58 10.32 -5.52
C TYR A 121 -5.96 10.50 -4.04
N PHE A 122 -6.52 11.65 -3.69
CA PHE A 122 -7.02 11.90 -2.34
C PHE A 122 -8.55 11.80 -2.26
N PHE A 123 -9.05 10.92 -1.40
CA PHE A 123 -10.49 10.66 -1.26
C PHE A 123 -10.94 10.62 0.20
N SER A 124 -12.12 11.16 0.47
CA SER A 124 -12.85 10.87 1.72
C SER A 124 -13.65 9.57 1.57
N PHE A 125 -13.94 8.91 2.70
CA PHE A 125 -14.70 7.66 2.75
C PHE A 125 -15.64 7.65 3.97
N LYS A 126 -16.58 6.70 4.02
CA LYS A 126 -17.62 6.63 5.08
C LYS A 126 -17.40 5.55 6.13
N ALA A 127 -16.61 4.53 5.84
CA ALA A 127 -16.38 3.44 6.78
C ALA A 127 -15.60 3.90 8.03
N SER A 128 -15.94 3.35 9.21
CA SER A 128 -15.19 3.60 10.44
C SER A 128 -13.79 2.97 10.39
N ILE A 129 -12.79 3.70 10.91
CA ILE A 129 -11.39 3.24 10.99
C ILE A 129 -11.08 2.43 12.25
N GLU A 130 -12.00 2.33 13.22
CA GLU A 130 -11.76 1.72 14.53
C GLU A 130 -11.17 0.31 14.43
N LYS A 131 -11.69 -0.51 13.52
CA LYS A 131 -11.22 -1.89 13.35
C LYS A 131 -9.79 -1.96 12.80
N LEU A 132 -9.38 -0.99 11.98
CA LEU A 132 -8.00 -0.89 11.52
C LEU A 132 -7.08 -0.47 12.68
N LEU A 133 -7.47 0.52 13.48
CA LEU A 133 -6.68 1.01 14.62
C LEU A 133 -6.48 -0.06 15.68
N ASN A 134 -7.56 -0.76 16.04
CA ASN A 134 -7.52 -1.86 17.00
C ASN A 134 -6.62 -3.01 16.54
N ASN A 135 -6.46 -3.21 15.22
CA ASN A 135 -5.55 -4.22 14.69
C ASN A 135 -4.06 -3.87 14.90
N PHE A 136 -3.76 -2.60 15.16
CA PHE A 136 -2.41 -2.09 15.37
C PHE A 136 -2.20 -1.54 16.79
N ASP A 137 -3.17 -1.76 17.70
CA ASP A 137 -3.16 -1.21 19.05
C ASP A 137 -2.93 0.32 19.10
N ILE A 138 -3.34 1.04 18.06
CA ILE A 138 -3.22 2.51 18.00
C ILE A 138 -4.41 3.13 18.72
N SER A 139 -4.13 4.02 19.68
CA SER A 139 -5.10 4.93 20.28
C SER A 139 -4.85 6.35 19.76
N ILE A 140 -5.87 6.97 19.16
CA ILE A 140 -5.80 8.34 18.61
C ILE A 140 -6.58 9.32 19.49
#